data_AF-A0A0D8Y4D3-F1
#
_entry.id   AF-A0A0D8Y4D3-F1
#
_cell.length_a   1.000
_cell.length_b   1.000
_cell.length_c   1.000
_cell.angle_alpha   90.00
_cell.angle_beta   90.00
_cell.angle_gamma   90.00
#
_symmetry.space_group_name_H-M   'P 1'
#
loop_
_entity.id
_entity.type
_entity.pdbx_description
1 polymer ?
#
loop_
_entity_poly.entity_id
_entity_poly.type
_entity_poly.pdbx_seq_one_letter_code
_entity_poly.pdbx_strand_id
1 'polypeptide(L)'
;MKHSMIMNGFVTLLTLAVVIQSSFQQGYQLDAIEECHTEADMNNDLRLLTVALHNTLRSALANGTQIKRDGGTFPRAEDMRLLKHHYTVFFPLKKYDCNFERQAFRLAQSCVEVTEYDFDHVGNNSALLHLSRPTVKRDQPIYTEGEPCGTCPDNCVFSLCNITTTSHEH
;
A
#
# COMPACT_ATOMS: atom_id res chain seq x y z
N MET A 1 -21.78 46.31 8.34
CA MET A 1 -20.66 45.47 8.83
C MET A 1 -20.98 44.01 8.53
N LYS A 2 -20.59 43.48 7.35
CA LYS A 2 -20.68 42.06 6.98
C LYS A 2 -19.80 41.82 5.75
N HIS A 3 -18.49 41.66 5.94
CA HIS A 3 -17.56 41.12 4.94
C HIS A 3 -16.25 40.77 5.65
N SER A 4 -16.15 39.59 6.27
CA SER A 4 -14.84 38.99 6.62
C SER A 4 -15.03 37.59 7.23
N MET A 5 -15.38 36.57 6.44
CA MET A 5 -15.31 35.15 6.88
C MET A 5 -15.22 34.12 5.71
N ILE A 6 -14.68 34.48 4.53
CA ILE A 6 -14.60 33.51 3.39
C ILE A 6 -13.16 33.18 2.95
N MET A 7 -12.14 33.87 3.47
CA MET A 7 -10.76 33.75 2.94
C MET A 7 -9.87 32.68 3.60
N ASN A 8 -10.30 32.04 4.70
CA ASN A 8 -9.46 31.08 5.44
C ASN A 8 -9.65 29.61 5.08
N GLY A 9 -10.68 29.25 4.30
CA GLY A 9 -10.92 27.85 3.90
C GLY A 9 -10.17 27.41 2.63
N PHE A 10 -9.81 28.37 1.77
CA PHE A 10 -9.15 28.06 0.48
C PHE A 10 -7.65 27.78 0.63
N VAL A 11 -7.00 28.43 1.60
CA VAL A 11 -5.54 28.32 1.82
C VAL A 11 -5.18 26.95 2.42
N THR A 12 -6.04 26.37 3.26
CA THR A 12 -5.85 25.06 3.88
C THR A 12 -6.07 23.89 2.92
N LEU A 13 -6.94 24.04 1.91
CA LEU A 13 -7.14 22.99 0.90
C LEU A 13 -5.94 22.89 -0.07
N LEU A 14 -5.34 24.05 -0.41
CA LEU A 14 -4.19 24.14 -1.31
C LEU A 14 -2.91 23.55 -0.71
N THR A 15 -2.69 23.69 0.60
CA THR A 15 -1.50 23.10 1.25
C THR A 15 -1.55 21.57 1.32
N LEU A 16 -2.74 20.97 1.49
CA LEU A 16 -2.90 19.51 1.48
C LEU A 16 -2.57 18.90 0.11
N ALA A 17 -2.98 19.56 -0.98
CA ALA A 17 -2.68 19.11 -2.34
C ALA A 17 -1.17 19.17 -2.67
N VAL A 18 -0.46 20.19 -2.18
CA VAL A 18 0.98 20.36 -2.42
C VAL A 18 1.83 19.34 -1.63
N VAL A 19 1.42 18.95 -0.43
CA VAL A 19 2.11 17.90 0.35
C VAL A 19 1.96 16.52 -0.34
N ILE A 20 0.81 16.25 -0.95
CA ILE A 20 0.58 15.01 -1.71
C ILE A 20 1.43 14.99 -2.99
N GLN A 21 1.53 16.11 -3.72
CA GLN A 21 2.33 16.18 -4.95
C GLN A 21 3.84 16.12 -4.69
N SER A 22 4.35 16.80 -3.65
CA SER A 22 5.79 16.82 -3.35
C SER A 22 6.32 15.49 -2.80
N SER A 23 5.49 14.73 -2.07
CA SER A 23 5.84 13.38 -1.60
C SER A 23 5.89 12.34 -2.74
N PHE A 24 5.16 12.58 -3.84
CA PHE A 24 5.08 11.65 -4.98
C PHE A 24 6.29 11.75 -5.93
N GLN A 25 7.03 12.87 -5.92
CA GLN A 25 8.09 13.12 -6.90
C GLN A 25 9.51 12.78 -6.41
N GLN A 26 9.70 12.38 -5.15
CA GLN A 26 11.01 11.95 -4.67
C GLN A 26 11.29 10.48 -5.04
N GLY A 27 11.77 10.28 -6.27
CA GLY A 27 12.81 9.29 -6.53
C GLY A 27 12.39 7.84 -6.83
N TYR A 28 11.11 7.55 -7.09
CA TYR A 28 10.78 6.26 -7.70
C TYR A 28 11.12 6.30 -9.19
N GLN A 29 12.30 5.79 -9.58
CA GLN A 29 12.48 5.25 -10.94
C GLN A 29 11.56 4.04 -11.06
N LEU A 30 10.37 4.30 -11.56
CA LEU A 30 9.36 3.29 -11.82
C LEU A 30 9.60 2.74 -13.21
N ASP A 31 10.28 1.59 -13.26
CA ASP A 31 10.37 0.80 -14.49
C ASP A 31 8.96 0.44 -14.97
N ALA A 32 8.79 0.35 -16.29
CA ALA A 32 7.50 0.01 -16.88
C ALA A 32 7.00 -1.34 -16.35
N ILE A 33 5.76 -1.39 -15.86
CA ILE A 33 5.10 -2.64 -15.50
C ILE A 33 4.78 -3.38 -16.80
N GLU A 34 5.09 -4.68 -16.82
CA GLU A 34 4.65 -5.58 -17.90
C GLU A 34 3.14 -5.42 -18.10
N GLU A 35 2.72 -5.32 -19.36
CA GLU A 35 1.32 -5.08 -19.69
C GLU A 35 0.47 -6.24 -19.17
N CYS A 36 -0.27 -6.01 -18.07
CA CYS A 36 -1.28 -6.95 -17.60
C CYS A 36 -2.48 -6.97 -18.57
N HIS A 37 -3.43 -7.87 -18.34
CA HIS A 37 -4.62 -8.02 -19.19
C HIS A 37 -5.31 -6.69 -19.56
N THR A 38 -5.72 -6.57 -20.81
CA THR A 38 -6.34 -5.37 -21.40
C THR A 38 -7.87 -5.31 -21.24
N GLU A 39 -8.49 -6.32 -20.64
CA GLU A 39 -9.95 -6.37 -20.45
C GLU A 39 -10.46 -5.39 -19.39
N ALA A 40 -9.57 -4.94 -18.50
CA ALA A 40 -9.86 -3.91 -17.52
C ALA A 40 -9.34 -2.55 -18.02
N ASP A 41 -10.01 -1.46 -17.65
CA ASP A 41 -9.53 -0.07 -17.84
C ASP A 41 -8.33 0.28 -16.91
N MET A 42 -7.60 -0.73 -16.44
CA MET A 42 -6.41 -0.59 -15.62
C MET A 42 -5.20 -0.40 -16.53
N ASN A 43 -4.70 0.83 -16.64
CA ASN A 43 -3.49 1.13 -17.41
C ASN A 43 -2.24 1.16 -16.51
N ASN A 44 -1.07 1.28 -17.13
CA ASN A 44 0.20 1.29 -16.38
C ASN A 44 0.28 2.43 -15.35
N ASP A 45 -0.16 3.65 -15.69
CA ASP A 45 -0.12 4.78 -14.75
C ASP A 45 -0.93 4.50 -13.48
N LEU A 46 -2.11 3.88 -13.61
CA LEU A 46 -2.94 3.48 -12.48
C LEU A 46 -2.28 2.37 -11.64
N ARG A 47 -1.58 1.42 -12.27
CA ARG A 47 -0.85 0.37 -11.55
C ARG A 47 0.31 0.95 -10.74
N LEU A 48 1.07 1.87 -11.33
CA LEU A 48 2.17 2.59 -10.65
C LEU A 48 1.63 3.42 -9.48
N LEU A 49 0.57 4.20 -9.72
CA LEU A 49 -0.08 5.02 -8.70
C LEU A 49 -0.59 4.18 -7.54
N THR A 50 -1.21 3.04 -7.82
CA THR A 50 -1.75 2.13 -6.82
C THR A 50 -0.66 1.66 -5.86
N VAL A 51 0.46 1.15 -6.36
CA VAL A 51 1.53 0.64 -5.50
C VAL A 51 2.28 1.75 -4.79
N ALA A 52 2.50 2.88 -5.44
CA ALA A 52 3.11 4.05 -4.80
C ALA A 52 2.28 4.47 -3.58
N LEU A 53 0.96 4.62 -3.76
CA LEU A 53 0.04 4.95 -2.67
C LEU A 53 0.06 3.88 -1.56
N HIS A 54 0.05 2.59 -1.92
CA HIS A 54 0.14 1.52 -0.93
C HIS A 54 1.44 1.59 -0.14
N ASN A 55 2.58 1.79 -0.79
CA ASN A 55 3.86 1.91 -0.11
C ASN A 55 3.92 3.16 0.78
N THR A 56 3.33 4.28 0.37
CA THR A 56 3.19 5.47 1.23
C THR A 56 2.43 5.14 2.51
N LEU A 57 1.27 4.48 2.40
CA LEU A 57 0.47 4.08 3.56
C LEU A 57 1.21 3.07 4.44
N ARG A 58 1.87 2.07 3.83
CA ARG A 58 2.67 1.08 4.56
C ARG A 58 3.84 1.72 5.31
N SER A 59 4.47 2.74 4.72
CA SER A 59 5.57 3.49 5.35
C SER A 59 5.06 4.30 6.54
N ALA A 60 3.91 4.98 6.40
CA ALA A 60 3.28 5.69 7.51
C ALA A 60 2.92 4.74 8.66
N LEU A 61 2.38 3.56 8.33
CA LEU A 61 2.10 2.51 9.31
C LEU A 61 3.38 2.01 9.99
N ALA A 62 4.42 1.70 9.22
CA ALA A 62 5.69 1.21 9.76
C ALA A 62 6.33 2.21 10.73
N ASN A 63 6.25 3.51 10.42
CA ASN A 63 6.73 4.58 11.27
C ASN A 63 5.82 4.89 12.48
N GLY A 64 4.66 4.23 12.61
CA GLY A 64 3.71 4.50 13.68
C GLY A 64 3.08 5.89 13.61
N THR A 65 3.01 6.48 12.42
CA THR A 65 2.41 7.81 12.20
C THR A 65 0.94 7.73 11.78
N GLN A 66 0.44 6.53 11.47
CA GLN A 66 -0.96 6.32 11.14
C GLN A 66 -1.84 6.35 12.40
N ILE A 67 -2.94 7.11 12.32
CA ILE A 67 -3.86 7.34 13.43
C ILE A 67 -4.99 6.31 13.38
N LYS A 68 -5.26 5.67 14.52
CA LYS A 68 -6.36 4.74 14.78
C LYS A 68 -7.68 5.50 14.96
N ARG A 69 -8.80 4.77 14.91
CA ARG A 69 -10.14 5.34 15.15
C ARG A 69 -10.29 5.98 16.53
N ASP A 70 -9.60 5.47 17.53
CA ASP A 70 -9.60 5.98 18.91
C ASP A 70 -8.72 7.23 19.09
N GLY A 71 -8.04 7.70 18.04
CA GLY A 71 -7.12 8.84 18.07
C GLY A 71 -5.69 8.50 18.51
N GLY A 72 -5.41 7.26 18.94
CA GLY A 72 -4.05 6.77 19.16
C GLY A 72 -3.32 6.46 17.84
N THR A 73 -2.04 6.13 17.89
CA THR A 73 -1.29 5.67 16.70
C THR A 73 -1.13 4.15 16.68
N PHE A 74 -0.95 3.59 15.50
CA PHE A 74 -0.56 2.18 15.36
C PHE A 74 0.88 1.98 15.86
N PRO A 75 1.21 0.80 16.45
CA PRO A 75 2.58 0.49 16.83
C PRO A 75 3.46 0.43 15.59
N ARG A 76 4.74 0.80 15.76
CA ARG A 76 5.75 0.77 14.70
C ARG A 76 6.00 -0.68 14.25
N ALA A 77 6.32 -0.87 12.98
CA ALA A 77 6.50 -2.20 12.39
C ALA A 77 7.93 -2.40 11.93
N GLU A 78 8.59 -3.46 12.41
CA GLU A 78 9.99 -3.73 12.06
C GLU A 78 10.19 -4.50 10.76
N ASP A 79 9.18 -5.24 10.30
CA ASP A 79 9.27 -6.17 9.18
C ASP A 79 8.36 -5.78 7.99
N MET A 80 7.91 -4.53 7.94
CA MET A 80 6.98 -4.04 6.92
C MET A 80 7.63 -4.06 5.53
N ARG A 81 7.19 -4.99 4.66
CA ARG A 81 7.79 -5.17 3.32
C ARG A 81 7.41 -4.06 2.33
N LEU A 82 8.37 -3.66 1.50
CA LEU A 82 8.16 -2.84 0.31
C LEU A 82 7.47 -3.66 -0.78
N LEU A 83 6.39 -3.13 -1.37
CA LEU A 83 5.81 -3.71 -2.59
C LEU A 83 6.66 -3.26 -3.78
N LYS A 84 7.19 -4.21 -4.55
CA LYS A 84 8.10 -3.90 -5.67
C LYS A 84 7.37 -3.92 -7.00
N HIS A 85 7.83 -3.06 -7.90
CA HIS A 85 7.64 -3.18 -9.34
C HIS A 85 8.97 -3.57 -9.97
N HIS A 86 9.30 -4.86 -10.06
CA HIS A 86 10.42 -5.21 -10.94
C HIS A 86 10.40 -6.65 -11.44
N TYR A 87 10.77 -6.76 -12.72
CA TYR A 87 10.99 -7.95 -13.52
C TYR A 87 12.37 -8.55 -13.21
N THR A 88 12.38 -9.63 -12.44
CA THR A 88 13.51 -10.57 -12.47
C THR A 88 12.96 -11.95 -12.81
N VAL A 89 13.63 -12.59 -13.78
CA VAL A 89 13.26 -13.85 -14.42
C VAL A 89 13.47 -15.05 -13.48
N PHE A 90 14.01 -14.83 -12.28
CA PHE A 90 14.56 -15.92 -11.47
C PHE A 90 13.80 -16.25 -10.17
N PHE A 91 13.12 -15.32 -9.48
CA PHE A 91 12.31 -15.63 -8.27
C PHE A 91 11.18 -14.60 -8.00
N PRO A 92 10.04 -14.98 -7.37
CA PRO A 92 8.91 -14.08 -7.14
C PRO A 92 9.05 -13.31 -5.82
N LEU A 93 9.55 -12.07 -5.89
CA LEU A 93 9.20 -11.04 -4.90
C LEU A 93 7.73 -10.64 -5.12
N LYS A 94 7.02 -10.10 -4.10
CA LYS A 94 5.62 -9.64 -4.25
C LYS A 94 5.57 -8.44 -5.21
N LYS A 95 5.48 -8.75 -6.50
CA LYS A 95 5.32 -7.85 -7.64
C LYS A 95 3.88 -7.32 -7.67
N TYR A 96 3.63 -6.22 -8.39
CA TYR A 96 2.28 -5.99 -8.90
C TYR A 96 1.86 -7.26 -9.65
N ASP A 97 0.85 -7.95 -9.12
CA ASP A 97 0.50 -9.30 -9.56
C ASP A 97 -0.68 -9.22 -10.51
N CYS A 98 -0.42 -9.36 -11.81
CA CYS A 98 -1.47 -9.34 -12.83
C CYS A 98 -2.54 -10.44 -12.62
N ASN A 99 -2.24 -11.51 -11.87
CA ASN A 99 -3.23 -12.51 -11.50
C ASN A 99 -4.18 -11.96 -10.42
N PHE A 100 -3.68 -11.19 -9.45
CA PHE A 100 -4.54 -10.47 -8.51
C PHE A 100 -5.35 -9.37 -9.21
N GLU A 101 -4.78 -8.66 -10.18
CA GLU A 101 -5.54 -7.70 -11.01
C GLU A 101 -6.70 -8.40 -11.73
N ARG A 102 -6.43 -9.51 -12.42
CA ARG A 102 -7.46 -10.28 -13.13
C ARG A 102 -8.56 -10.80 -12.19
N GLN A 103 -8.16 -11.26 -11.02
CA GLN A 103 -9.08 -11.73 -10.00
C GLN A 103 -9.94 -10.59 -9.43
N ALA A 104 -9.32 -9.43 -9.15
CA ALA A 104 -10.02 -8.23 -8.74
C ALA A 104 -11.01 -7.75 -9.82
N PHE A 105 -10.63 -7.83 -11.10
CA PHE A 105 -11.50 -7.52 -12.22
C PHE A 105 -12.72 -8.46 -12.27
N ARG A 106 -12.53 -9.78 -12.14
CA ARG A 106 -13.64 -10.75 -12.09
C ARG A 106 -14.58 -10.50 -10.90
N LEU A 107 -14.01 -10.18 -9.74
CA LEU A 107 -14.79 -9.81 -8.56
C LEU A 107 -15.62 -8.54 -8.82
N ALA A 108 -15.00 -7.50 -9.41
CA ALA A 108 -15.70 -6.28 -9.78
C ALA A 108 -16.83 -6.52 -10.79
N GLN A 109 -16.61 -7.36 -11.80
CA GLN A 109 -17.63 -7.76 -12.77
C GLN A 109 -18.81 -8.52 -12.15
N SER A 110 -18.56 -9.28 -11.07
CA SER A 110 -19.61 -10.03 -10.39
C SER A 110 -20.58 -9.15 -9.59
N CYS A 111 -20.24 -7.87 -9.36
CA CYS A 111 -21.02 -6.92 -8.58
C CYS A 111 -21.45 -7.44 -7.20
N VAL A 112 -20.65 -8.34 -6.60
CA VAL A 112 -20.90 -8.86 -5.25
C VAL A 112 -20.63 -7.75 -4.24
N GLU A 113 -21.55 -7.56 -3.30
CA GLU A 113 -21.38 -6.63 -2.20
C GLU A 113 -20.37 -7.20 -1.21
N VAL A 114 -19.19 -6.57 -1.13
CA VAL A 114 -18.14 -6.95 -0.19
C VAL A 114 -18.30 -6.08 1.05
N THR A 115 -19.04 -6.56 2.05
CA THR A 115 -19.50 -5.75 3.20
C THR A 115 -18.63 -5.84 4.45
N GLU A 116 -17.76 -6.85 4.57
CA GLU A 116 -16.93 -7.03 5.76
C GLU A 116 -15.60 -6.27 5.65
N TYR A 117 -15.61 -4.95 5.86
CA TYR A 117 -14.37 -4.21 6.04
C TYR A 117 -13.96 -4.24 7.51
N ASP A 118 -12.98 -5.08 7.84
CA ASP A 118 -12.34 -5.04 9.15
C ASP A 118 -11.14 -4.08 9.09
N PHE A 119 -11.40 -2.83 9.48
CA PHE A 119 -10.37 -1.79 9.59
C PHE A 119 -9.66 -1.79 10.95
N ASP A 120 -10.06 -2.65 11.89
CA ASP A 120 -9.30 -2.84 13.13
C ASP A 120 -7.95 -3.53 12.81
N HIS A 121 -7.87 -4.20 11.65
CA HIS A 121 -6.67 -4.83 11.11
C HIS A 121 -6.28 -4.21 9.76
N VAL A 122 -5.24 -3.38 9.75
CA VAL A 122 -4.72 -2.72 8.52
C VAL A 122 -4.33 -3.77 7.46
N GLY A 123 -4.89 -3.68 6.25
CA GLY A 123 -4.57 -4.61 5.16
C GLY A 123 -5.51 -5.81 5.02
N ASN A 124 -6.56 -5.91 5.84
CA ASN A 124 -7.66 -6.83 5.57
C ASN A 124 -8.68 -6.16 4.61
N ASN A 125 -8.49 -6.34 3.31
CA ASN A 125 -9.55 -6.06 2.34
C ASN A 125 -10.34 -7.36 2.17
N SER A 126 -11.63 -7.33 2.46
CA SER A 126 -12.55 -8.48 2.33
C SER A 126 -12.59 -9.07 0.92
N ALA A 127 -12.17 -8.32 -0.10
CA ALA A 127 -11.92 -8.87 -1.43
C ALA A 127 -10.90 -10.04 -1.39
N LEU A 128 -9.85 -9.97 -0.56
CA LEU A 128 -8.83 -11.02 -0.44
C LEU A 128 -9.37 -12.34 0.12
N LEU A 129 -10.43 -12.30 0.95
CA LEU A 129 -11.12 -13.52 1.43
C LEU A 129 -11.77 -14.26 0.26
N HIS A 130 -12.32 -13.53 -0.71
CA HIS A 130 -12.90 -14.11 -1.93
C HIS A 130 -11.83 -14.58 -2.93
N LEU A 131 -10.63 -13.98 -2.92
CA LEU A 131 -9.51 -14.33 -3.82
C LEU A 131 -8.66 -15.53 -3.36
N SER A 132 -9.17 -16.34 -2.43
CA SER A 132 -8.63 -17.68 -2.08
C SER A 132 -7.19 -17.73 -1.56
N ARG A 133 -6.69 -16.65 -0.92
CA ARG A 133 -5.42 -16.70 -0.19
C ARG A 133 -5.55 -15.93 1.13
N PRO A 134 -5.95 -16.58 2.24
CA PRO A 134 -5.88 -15.96 3.56
C PRO A 134 -4.39 -15.89 3.97
N THR A 135 -3.65 -14.91 3.46
CA THR A 135 -2.36 -14.57 4.05
C THR A 135 -2.53 -13.82 5.36
N VAL A 136 -3.70 -13.22 5.58
CA VAL A 136 -4.09 -12.62 6.85
C VAL A 136 -4.93 -13.65 7.59
N LYS A 137 -4.38 -14.20 8.67
CA LYS A 137 -5.14 -15.03 9.60
C LYS A 137 -5.85 -14.09 10.56
N ARG A 138 -7.16 -14.29 10.73
CA ARG A 138 -7.95 -13.59 11.75
C ARG A 138 -7.27 -13.80 13.11
N ASP A 139 -7.23 -12.75 13.94
CA ASP A 139 -6.63 -12.76 15.27
C ASP A 139 -5.10 -12.96 15.32
N GLN A 140 -4.40 -12.80 14.19
CA GLN A 140 -2.93 -12.77 14.16
C GLN A 140 -2.41 -11.36 13.83
N PRO A 141 -1.32 -10.91 14.47
CA PRO A 141 -0.65 -9.68 14.07
C PRO A 141 -0.28 -9.72 12.59
N ILE A 142 -0.63 -8.64 11.89
CA ILE A 142 -0.35 -8.44 10.47
C ILE A 142 1.10 -8.01 10.19
N TYR A 143 1.85 -7.63 11.24
CA TYR A 143 3.27 -7.29 11.24
C TYR A 143 3.86 -7.49 12.64
N THR A 144 5.18 -7.49 12.73
CA THR A 144 5.91 -7.56 14.00
C THR A 144 6.18 -6.15 14.53
N GLU A 145 5.82 -5.89 15.79
CA GLU A 145 6.09 -4.60 16.42
C GLU A 145 7.60 -4.40 16.63
N GLY A 146 8.11 -3.23 16.27
CA GLY A 146 9.52 -2.91 16.47
C GLY A 146 9.96 -1.64 15.74
N GLU A 147 11.25 -1.35 15.81
CA GLU A 147 11.84 -0.24 15.06
C GLU A 147 11.71 -0.51 13.55
N PRO A 148 11.27 0.47 12.73
CA PRO A 148 11.14 0.29 11.29
C PRO A 148 12.41 -0.29 10.68
N CYS A 149 12.22 -1.38 9.95
CA CYS A 149 13.29 -2.17 9.36
C CYS A 149 14.25 -2.88 10.32
N GLY A 150 13.91 -3.01 11.61
CA GLY A 150 14.76 -3.63 12.63
C GLY A 150 15.10 -5.09 12.33
N THR A 151 14.25 -5.80 11.58
CA THR A 151 14.44 -7.21 11.18
C THR A 151 14.50 -7.42 9.67
N CYS A 152 14.70 -6.36 8.88
CA CYS A 152 14.86 -6.52 7.43
C CYS A 152 16.19 -7.24 7.12
N PRO A 153 16.19 -8.24 6.22
CA PRO A 153 17.41 -8.98 5.85
C PRO A 153 18.38 -8.17 4.99
N ASP A 154 17.85 -7.26 4.16
CA ASP A 154 18.62 -6.52 3.16
C ASP A 154 18.72 -5.03 3.53
N ASN A 155 17.99 -4.16 2.83
CA ASN A 155 17.99 -2.72 3.03
C ASN A 155 16.62 -2.18 3.42
N CYS A 156 16.65 -1.00 4.05
CA CYS A 156 15.47 -0.23 4.42
C CYS A 156 15.29 0.94 3.45
N VAL A 157 14.13 1.04 2.81
CA VAL A 157 13.79 2.14 1.90
C VAL A 157 12.46 2.71 2.32
N PHE A 158 12.44 4.01 2.68
CA PHE A 158 11.25 4.69 3.20
C PHE A 158 10.59 3.92 4.37
N SER A 159 11.39 3.41 5.31
CA SER A 159 10.92 2.60 6.44
C SER A 159 10.25 1.27 6.05
N LEU A 160 10.55 0.75 4.86
CA LEU A 160 10.06 -0.53 4.36
C LEU A 160 11.22 -1.47 4.00
N CYS A 161 11.07 -2.76 4.31
CA CYS A 161 12.02 -3.80 3.93
C CYS A 161 12.05 -3.97 2.41
N ASN A 162 13.17 -3.58 1.81
CA ASN A 162 13.43 -3.72 0.38
C ASN A 162 14.16 -5.04 0.10
N ILE A 163 13.46 -6.17 0.20
CA ILE A 163 14.08 -7.49 0.06
C ILE A 163 14.50 -7.71 -1.41
N THR A 164 15.79 -7.71 -1.73
CA THR A 164 16.33 -7.77 -3.11
C THR A 164 16.50 -9.19 -3.63
N THR A 165 16.74 -10.18 -2.77
CA THR A 165 16.94 -11.57 -3.18
C THR A 165 16.76 -12.52 -2.01
N THR A 166 16.27 -13.73 -2.30
CA THR A 166 16.05 -14.85 -1.40
C THR A 166 17.20 -15.07 -0.40
N SER A 167 17.03 -14.62 0.85
CA SER A 167 17.59 -15.41 1.94
C SER A 167 16.90 -16.77 1.86
N HIS A 168 17.68 -17.81 1.60
CA HIS A 168 17.26 -19.19 1.68
C HIS A 168 16.40 -19.41 2.93
N GLU A 169 15.11 -19.69 2.76
CA GLU A 169 14.36 -20.46 3.74
C GLU A 169 15.01 -21.85 3.76
N HIS A 170 15.79 -22.08 4.82
CA HIS A 170 16.22 -23.41 5.26
C HIS A 170 15.15 -23.99 6.19
#